data_AF-A0A7C7ZHN0-F1
#
_entry.id   AF-A0A7C7ZHN0-F1
#
_cell.length_a   1.000
_cell.length_b   1.000
_cell.length_c   1.000
_cell.angle_alpha   90.00
_cell.angle_beta   90.00
_cell.angle_gamma   90.00
#
_symmetry.space_group_name_H-M   'P 1'
#
loop_
_entity.id
_entity.type
_entity.pdbx_description
1 polymer ?
#
loop_
_entity_poly.entity_id
_entity_poly.type
_entity_poly.pdbx_seq_one_letter_code
_entity_poly.pdbx_strand_id
1 'polypeptide(L)'
;MDSPEGTKPPDASAPKRRRRRRRGPKTSAESSEKNDSDQNASAQQASGKASAQKPAGDRKPGKRRGRSKRPSSSRAAAALSKQSQSLDLSKNVEEPLSEQEVAAFREHFRFLLIHRRDLRLKINANEDLLLNGVRAPIHRGVCHHLLGKVERKHVLATAERLEPAKAAAFLTGIIRFSSDIEYVLLFLEKVNQSSSSAEATAALFQGFQRIEFDKVSSAQMRRVLQLITELFDAKERAALLLGLLESSSFREAFDQSMRDLPEALAHLVVPLRAAQAVVLHGKTNTFDSEALSDGVKLLLAMESKILLRLSAGARDRLFHFGLQACSAPHHRLHDRLKMLLRNFPKSDSKSRDRGLSLARHLIAADSDADARQLLQSLIRDRSDSSAPSRWLTWLDAERLGRIALLELPDDQKDGLGQGSRRAGIWLDRMRPVWVQIAEASSLASHQAEVEIIKDLCIPGVASLLESGTTQAGQPYFAVSALGKPLDQALREDSGLELAANFRVCQEAVGILNALAAVGVQLPDARWDRFTLDGSGALQLTDLAGATRVEVDAHGDFHFELAQSFCDEVLSQVRRHIVPAAVRSAVTDAKSCAELARRIARGHAT
;
A
#
# COMPACT_ATOMS: atom_id res chain seq x y z
N MET A 1 59.78 34.80 -3.63
CA MET A 1 60.70 35.32 -2.62
C MET A 1 59.95 35.40 -1.32
N ASP A 2 60.40 34.56 -0.39
CA ASP A 2 60.62 34.84 1.03
C ASP A 2 59.42 35.19 1.95
N SER A 3 59.00 34.17 2.69
CA SER A 3 58.62 34.25 4.12
C SER A 3 59.85 34.65 4.98
N PRO A 4 59.73 35.04 6.28
CA PRO A 4 59.39 34.11 7.39
C PRO A 4 58.64 34.84 8.56
N GLU A 5 58.45 34.35 9.81
CA GLU A 5 58.61 33.04 10.48
C GLU A 5 57.64 32.90 11.68
N GLY A 6 57.51 31.69 12.24
CA GLY A 6 57.32 31.46 13.68
C GLY A 6 55.88 31.45 14.25
N THR A 7 55.49 30.55 15.17
CA THR A 7 56.24 29.48 15.86
C THR A 7 55.32 28.32 16.29
N LYS A 8 55.88 27.10 16.37
CA LYS A 8 55.30 25.80 16.82
C LYS A 8 56.02 25.36 18.13
N PRO A 9 55.93 24.12 18.65
CA PRO A 9 54.85 23.14 18.91
C PRO A 9 54.91 22.76 20.45
N PRO A 10 54.88 21.50 20.99
CA PRO A 10 54.37 20.19 20.54
C PRO A 10 53.58 19.32 21.57
N ASP A 11 52.95 18.27 21.01
CA ASP A 11 52.70 16.88 21.47
C ASP A 11 52.47 16.36 22.91
N ALA A 12 51.69 15.26 22.91
CA ALA A 12 51.71 14.06 23.76
C ALA A 12 51.35 14.12 25.26
N SER A 13 50.27 13.40 25.65
CA SER A 13 50.36 12.03 26.21
C SER A 13 49.06 11.55 26.89
N ALA A 14 48.78 10.24 26.82
CA ALA A 14 47.74 9.57 27.63
C ALA A 14 48.30 9.21 29.02
N PRO A 15 47.49 8.90 30.08
CA PRO A 15 47.10 7.47 30.25
C PRO A 15 45.90 7.09 31.18
N LYS A 16 45.54 5.79 31.11
CA LYS A 16 45.16 4.86 32.22
C LYS A 16 43.86 5.02 33.05
N ARG A 17 42.95 4.07 32.80
CA ARG A 17 42.46 3.00 33.74
C ARG A 17 42.25 3.36 35.23
N ARG A 18 41.04 3.08 35.73
CA ARG A 18 40.86 2.39 37.03
C ARG A 18 39.69 1.40 37.03
N ARG A 19 40.00 0.09 37.11
CA ARG A 19 39.06 -0.97 37.52
C ARG A 19 39.00 -1.01 39.05
N ARG A 20 37.83 -1.23 39.63
CA ARG A 20 37.73 -1.98 40.91
C ARG A 20 36.56 -2.96 40.90
N ARG A 21 36.89 -4.24 41.02
CA ARG A 21 35.97 -5.33 41.41
C ARG A 21 35.81 -5.30 42.94
N ARG A 22 34.64 -5.70 43.45
CA ARG A 22 34.42 -6.63 44.58
C ARG A 22 32.89 -6.85 44.72
N ARG A 23 32.42 -8.08 44.47
CA ARG A 23 32.06 -9.13 45.46
C ARG A 23 30.61 -9.03 45.94
N GLY A 24 29.78 -10.02 45.59
CA GLY A 24 28.73 -10.53 46.51
C GLY A 24 29.35 -11.54 47.48
N PRO A 25 28.59 -12.51 48.07
CA PRO A 25 27.15 -12.79 47.94
C PRO A 25 26.46 -12.99 49.33
N LYS A 26 25.35 -13.78 49.37
CA LYS A 26 24.52 -14.28 50.51
C LYS A 26 23.27 -13.42 50.81
N THR A 27 22.04 -13.94 50.75
CA THR A 27 21.34 -14.93 51.63
C THR A 27 21.34 -14.48 53.10
N SER A 28 20.22 -14.37 53.82
CA SER A 28 19.09 -15.32 54.00
C SER A 28 17.80 -14.53 54.36
N ALA A 29 16.57 -14.94 53.97
CA ALA A 29 15.64 -15.93 54.55
C ALA A 29 14.61 -15.34 55.56
N GLU A 30 13.41 -15.97 55.60
CA GLU A 30 12.30 -15.83 56.58
C GLU A 30 11.62 -14.43 56.66
N SER A 31 10.30 -14.28 56.86
CA SER A 31 9.22 -15.16 57.38
C SER A 31 7.87 -14.82 56.67
N SER A 32 6.96 -15.77 56.39
CA SER A 32 5.70 -16.07 57.13
C SER A 32 5.01 -14.84 57.77
N GLU A 33 3.70 -14.58 57.64
CA GLU A 33 2.49 -15.43 57.83
C GLU A 33 1.37 -15.03 56.82
N LYS A 34 0.45 -15.89 56.33
CA LYS A 34 -0.59 -16.74 56.95
C LYS A 34 -1.83 -16.01 57.53
N ASN A 35 -2.92 -15.99 56.75
CA ASN A 35 -4.23 -16.62 57.03
C ASN A 35 -5.14 -16.32 55.82
N ASP A 36 -5.75 -17.27 55.09
CA ASP A 36 -6.60 -18.43 55.42
C ASP A 36 -8.10 -18.12 55.61
N SER A 37 -8.91 -19.02 55.06
CA SER A 37 -10.36 -19.22 55.18
C SER A 37 -11.33 -18.28 54.40
N ASP A 38 -12.42 -18.77 53.78
CA ASP A 38 -12.67 -20.09 53.17
C ASP A 38 -13.99 -20.09 52.34
N GLN A 39 -14.30 -21.24 51.72
CA GLN A 39 -15.61 -21.64 51.14
C GLN A 39 -15.96 -21.06 49.73
N ASN A 40 -16.54 -21.82 48.79
CA ASN A 40 -17.08 -23.18 48.87
C ASN A 40 -16.97 -24.00 47.56
N ALA A 41 -17.22 -25.31 47.67
CA ALA A 41 -17.03 -26.36 46.65
C ALA A 41 -17.82 -26.14 45.33
N SER A 42 -17.39 -26.72 44.19
CA SER A 42 -17.74 -28.12 43.86
C SER A 42 -16.81 -28.77 42.82
N ALA A 43 -16.68 -30.09 42.91
CA ALA A 43 -15.72 -30.89 42.13
C ALA A 43 -16.30 -31.47 40.83
N GLN A 44 -15.43 -31.81 39.88
CA GLN A 44 -15.35 -33.18 39.35
C GLN A 44 -14.01 -33.48 38.64
N GLN A 45 -13.66 -34.78 38.60
CA GLN A 45 -12.33 -35.29 38.31
C GLN A 45 -12.10 -35.59 36.83
N ALA A 46 -10.85 -35.45 36.36
CA ALA A 46 -10.21 -36.47 35.51
C ALA A 46 -8.67 -36.31 35.49
N SER A 47 -7.98 -37.42 35.76
CA SER A 47 -6.55 -37.70 35.54
C SER A 47 -5.94 -37.09 34.25
N GLY A 48 -4.65 -36.77 34.15
CA GLY A 48 -3.51 -37.03 35.03
C GLY A 48 -2.22 -37.08 34.19
N LYS A 49 -1.14 -36.38 34.58
CA LYS A 49 0.07 -36.20 33.75
C LYS A 49 1.34 -36.79 34.39
N ALA A 50 2.01 -37.64 33.62
CA ALA A 50 3.47 -37.75 33.41
C ALA A 50 4.48 -37.71 34.58
N SER A 51 5.28 -38.79 34.69
CA SER A 51 6.77 -38.78 34.75
C SER A 51 7.27 -40.24 34.78
N ALA A 52 8.06 -40.79 33.84
CA ALA A 52 9.43 -40.48 33.39
C ALA A 52 10.53 -41.26 34.15
N GLN A 53 11.18 -42.25 33.48
CA GLN A 53 12.64 -42.51 33.51
C GLN A 53 13.08 -43.60 32.50
N LYS A 54 14.39 -43.61 32.18
CA LYS A 54 15.16 -44.47 31.25
C LYS A 54 15.83 -45.65 32.02
N PRO A 55 16.64 -46.60 31.44
CA PRO A 55 17.28 -46.65 30.09
C PRO A 55 17.32 -48.03 29.36
N ALA A 56 17.97 -48.02 28.19
CA ALA A 56 18.73 -49.10 27.51
C ALA A 56 18.02 -50.37 26.96
N GLY A 57 18.24 -50.63 25.66
CA GLY A 57 17.89 -51.89 24.98
C GLY A 57 17.95 -51.77 23.45
N ASP A 58 18.72 -52.63 22.78
CA ASP A 58 18.96 -52.65 21.33
C ASP A 58 17.69 -52.80 20.46
N ARG A 59 17.70 -52.20 19.25
CA ARG A 59 17.17 -52.80 18.00
C ARG A 59 17.39 -51.95 16.73
N LYS A 60 18.21 -52.51 15.81
CA LYS A 60 18.16 -52.57 14.33
C LYS A 60 17.79 -51.32 13.47
N PRO A 61 18.45 -51.11 12.30
CA PRO A 61 18.26 -49.93 11.46
C PRO A 61 16.95 -49.93 10.66
N GLY A 62 16.05 -49.00 10.97
CA GLY A 62 14.78 -48.77 10.26
C GLY A 62 14.92 -47.94 8.97
N LYS A 63 14.29 -48.40 7.89
CA LYS A 63 14.38 -47.80 6.54
C LYS A 63 13.86 -46.35 6.46
N ARG A 64 14.64 -45.46 5.81
CA ARG A 64 14.20 -44.13 5.37
C ARG A 64 12.94 -44.20 4.48
N ARG A 65 11.83 -43.64 4.97
CA ARG A 65 10.69 -43.13 4.18
C ARG A 65 10.35 -41.73 4.73
N GLY A 66 9.89 -40.74 3.96
CA GLY A 66 9.64 -40.73 2.52
C GLY A 66 10.20 -39.46 1.85
N ARG A 67 10.85 -39.64 0.70
CA ARG A 67 11.17 -38.55 -0.23
C ARG A 67 9.85 -38.07 -0.84
N SER A 68 9.48 -36.81 -0.57
CA SER A 68 8.30 -36.19 -1.18
C SER A 68 8.36 -36.37 -2.71
N LYS A 69 7.35 -37.03 -3.28
CA LYS A 69 7.23 -37.14 -4.73
C LYS A 69 6.89 -35.74 -5.24
N ARG A 70 7.76 -35.17 -6.08
CA ARG A 70 7.36 -34.09 -6.99
C ARG A 70 6.10 -34.55 -7.74
N PRO A 71 5.12 -33.67 -8.00
CA PRO A 71 4.02 -34.01 -8.88
C PRO A 71 4.59 -34.46 -10.23
N SER A 72 4.12 -35.60 -10.73
CA SER A 72 4.43 -36.05 -12.08
C SER A 72 3.89 -35.03 -13.09
N SER A 73 4.68 -34.68 -14.10
CA SER A 73 4.22 -33.85 -15.22
C SER A 73 2.94 -34.45 -15.82
N SER A 74 1.92 -33.61 -16.06
CA SER A 74 0.67 -34.09 -16.67
C SER A 74 0.94 -34.57 -18.10
N ARG A 75 0.13 -35.52 -18.60
CA ARG A 75 0.36 -36.09 -19.94
C ARG A 75 0.12 -35.04 -21.02
N ALA A 76 -0.91 -34.21 -20.86
CA ALA A 76 -1.20 -33.11 -21.79
C ALA A 76 -0.12 -32.01 -21.77
N ALA A 77 0.41 -31.63 -20.59
CA ALA A 77 1.51 -30.65 -20.51
C ALA A 77 2.81 -31.23 -21.09
N ALA A 78 3.11 -32.51 -20.84
CA ALA A 78 4.28 -33.18 -21.41
C ALA A 78 4.22 -33.30 -22.95
N ALA A 79 3.02 -33.44 -23.53
CA ALA A 79 2.82 -33.44 -24.97
C ALA A 79 3.23 -32.10 -25.62
N LEU A 80 2.88 -30.98 -24.99
CA LEU A 80 3.24 -29.64 -25.47
C LEU A 80 4.70 -29.27 -25.15
N SER A 81 5.21 -29.69 -23.98
CA SER A 81 6.56 -29.42 -23.45
C SER A 81 7.70 -30.14 -24.18
N LYS A 82 7.42 -31.07 -25.10
CA LYS A 82 8.43 -31.78 -25.92
C LYS A 82 9.11 -30.88 -26.99
N GLN A 83 9.70 -29.77 -26.54
CA GLN A 83 10.46 -28.84 -27.39
C GLN A 83 11.72 -29.50 -27.99
N SER A 84 12.30 -30.47 -27.28
CA SER A 84 13.55 -31.18 -27.64
C SER A 84 13.47 -32.07 -28.88
N GLN A 85 12.29 -32.23 -29.49
CA GLN A 85 12.08 -32.99 -30.73
C GLN A 85 11.28 -32.20 -31.76
N SER A 86 11.19 -30.86 -31.60
CA SER A 86 10.70 -29.97 -32.64
C SER A 86 11.65 -30.06 -33.83
N LEU A 87 11.19 -30.68 -34.92
CA LEU A 87 11.92 -30.67 -36.19
C LEU A 87 12.04 -29.22 -36.65
N ASP A 88 13.28 -28.75 -36.77
CA ASP A 88 13.53 -27.44 -37.33
C ASP A 88 13.29 -27.49 -38.86
N LEU A 89 12.11 -27.03 -39.24
CA LEU A 89 11.63 -26.98 -40.62
C LEU A 89 12.35 -25.90 -41.45
N SER A 90 13.18 -25.04 -40.81
CA SER A 90 13.91 -23.95 -41.47
C SER A 90 15.32 -24.33 -41.95
N LYS A 91 15.83 -25.50 -41.54
CA LYS A 91 17.15 -26.01 -41.93
C LYS A 91 17.22 -26.37 -43.41
N ASN A 92 18.41 -26.22 -43.98
CA ASN A 92 18.65 -26.43 -45.41
C ASN A 92 18.32 -27.88 -45.83
N VAL A 93 17.66 -28.02 -46.97
CA VAL A 93 17.07 -29.27 -47.48
C VAL A 93 18.12 -30.36 -47.76
N GLU A 94 19.35 -29.94 -48.05
CA GLU A 94 20.48 -30.82 -48.35
C GLU A 94 21.26 -31.28 -47.09
N GLU A 95 21.02 -30.70 -45.92
CA GLU A 95 21.68 -31.14 -44.69
C GLU A 95 21.18 -32.53 -44.24
N PRO A 96 22.09 -33.48 -43.95
CA PRO A 96 21.70 -34.80 -43.47
C PRO A 96 20.99 -34.70 -42.11
N LEU A 97 20.00 -35.59 -41.92
CA LEU A 97 19.24 -35.66 -40.68
C LEU A 97 20.08 -36.24 -39.54
N SER A 98 20.08 -35.56 -38.39
CA SER A 98 20.67 -36.09 -37.16
C SER A 98 19.87 -37.29 -36.62
N GLU A 99 20.49 -38.16 -35.83
CA GLU A 99 19.82 -39.35 -35.26
C GLU A 99 18.54 -39.00 -34.46
N GLN A 100 18.52 -37.84 -33.81
CA GLN A 100 17.36 -37.33 -33.07
C GLN A 100 16.22 -36.90 -34.02
N GLU A 101 16.54 -36.25 -35.13
CA GLU A 101 15.56 -35.88 -36.18
C GLU A 101 15.02 -37.15 -36.88
N VAL A 102 15.88 -38.14 -37.18
CA VAL A 102 15.47 -39.45 -37.73
C VAL A 102 14.49 -40.16 -36.80
N ALA A 103 14.74 -40.14 -35.48
CA ALA A 103 13.82 -40.71 -34.49
C ALA A 103 12.48 -39.95 -34.41
N ALA A 104 12.50 -38.61 -34.47
CA ALA A 104 11.29 -37.80 -34.49
C ALA A 104 10.44 -38.05 -35.75
N PHE A 105 11.06 -38.04 -36.94
CA PHE A 105 10.37 -38.36 -38.20
C PHE A 105 9.74 -39.76 -38.18
N ARG A 106 10.40 -40.77 -37.62
CA ARG A 106 9.81 -42.12 -37.45
C ARG A 106 8.56 -42.09 -36.55
N GLU A 107 8.55 -41.30 -35.47
CA GLU A 107 7.36 -41.15 -34.62
C GLU A 107 6.21 -40.43 -35.36
N HIS A 108 6.50 -39.37 -36.12
CA HIS A 108 5.49 -38.67 -36.92
C HIS A 108 4.94 -39.53 -38.06
N PHE A 109 5.79 -40.27 -38.77
CA PHE A 109 5.38 -41.15 -39.86
C PHE A 109 4.51 -42.31 -39.36
N ARG A 110 4.82 -42.86 -38.18
CA ARG A 110 3.93 -43.84 -37.52
C ARG A 110 2.57 -43.24 -37.17
N PHE A 111 2.52 -41.98 -36.74
CA PHE A 111 1.25 -41.26 -36.52
C PHE A 111 0.47 -41.05 -37.84
N LEU A 112 1.13 -40.61 -38.91
CA LEU A 112 0.51 -40.45 -40.23
C LEU A 112 0.01 -41.78 -40.81
N LEU A 113 0.70 -42.89 -40.54
CA LEU A 113 0.24 -44.23 -40.95
C LEU A 113 -1.07 -44.61 -40.25
N ILE A 114 -1.15 -44.40 -38.93
CA ILE A 114 -2.36 -44.69 -38.12
C ILE A 114 -3.56 -43.85 -38.61
N HIS A 115 -3.35 -42.56 -38.87
CA HIS A 115 -4.42 -41.62 -39.25
C HIS A 115 -4.55 -41.36 -40.75
N ARG A 116 -3.93 -42.20 -41.60
CA ARG A 116 -3.90 -42.03 -43.06
C ARG A 116 -5.28 -41.82 -43.69
N ARG A 117 -6.26 -42.59 -43.23
CA ARG A 117 -7.64 -42.56 -43.74
C ARG A 117 -8.37 -41.29 -43.30
N ASP A 118 -8.22 -40.92 -42.04
CA ASP A 118 -8.85 -39.74 -41.43
C ASP A 118 -8.33 -38.45 -42.09
N LEU A 119 -7.01 -38.35 -42.24
CA LEU A 119 -6.29 -37.25 -42.88
C LEU A 119 -6.37 -37.24 -44.41
N ARG A 120 -6.96 -38.28 -45.04
CA ARG A 120 -7.10 -38.45 -46.51
C ARG A 120 -5.79 -38.30 -47.30
N LEU A 121 -4.67 -38.76 -46.73
CA LEU A 121 -3.34 -38.54 -47.30
C LEU A 121 -3.12 -39.27 -48.64
N LYS A 122 -2.78 -38.52 -49.69
CA LYS A 122 -2.38 -39.03 -51.00
C LYS A 122 -0.87 -39.33 -51.03
N ILE A 123 -0.56 -40.59 -50.78
CA ILE A 123 0.80 -41.11 -50.57
C ILE A 123 1.24 -41.93 -51.79
N ASN A 124 2.45 -41.69 -52.30
CA ASN A 124 3.05 -42.50 -53.37
C ASN A 124 3.81 -43.72 -52.81
N ALA A 125 4.20 -44.68 -53.65
CA ALA A 125 4.86 -45.92 -53.21
C ALA A 125 6.16 -45.68 -52.41
N ASN A 126 6.94 -44.65 -52.72
CA ASN A 126 8.19 -44.33 -52.01
C ASN A 126 7.94 -43.73 -50.62
N GLU A 127 6.88 -42.93 -50.49
CA GLU A 127 6.41 -42.39 -49.21
C GLU A 127 5.76 -43.48 -48.34
N ASP A 128 5.07 -44.44 -48.96
CA ASP A 128 4.48 -45.59 -48.25
C ASP A 128 5.56 -46.43 -47.54
N LEU A 129 6.71 -46.64 -48.20
CA LEU A 129 7.88 -47.29 -47.60
C LEU A 129 8.46 -46.51 -46.41
N LEU A 130 8.36 -45.17 -46.39
CA LEU A 130 8.76 -44.34 -45.25
C LEU A 130 7.74 -44.44 -44.10
N LEU A 131 6.43 -44.41 -44.40
CA LEU A 131 5.36 -44.53 -43.41
C LEU A 131 5.33 -45.89 -42.71
N ASN A 132 5.53 -46.97 -43.47
CA ASN A 132 5.63 -48.34 -42.94
C ASN A 132 6.96 -48.61 -42.22
N GLY A 133 7.91 -47.68 -42.21
CA GLY A 133 9.23 -47.81 -41.57
C GLY A 133 10.22 -48.75 -42.28
N VAL A 134 9.88 -49.22 -43.48
CA VAL A 134 10.74 -50.07 -44.32
C VAL A 134 11.96 -49.29 -44.83
N ARG A 135 11.75 -48.00 -45.15
CA ARG A 135 12.80 -47.05 -45.53
C ARG A 135 13.04 -46.05 -44.41
N ALA A 136 14.30 -45.74 -44.11
CA ALA A 136 14.64 -44.71 -43.13
C ALA A 136 14.41 -43.28 -43.69
N PRO A 137 13.96 -42.32 -42.86
CA PRO A 137 13.95 -40.91 -43.24
C PRO A 137 15.39 -40.39 -43.30
N ILE A 138 15.93 -40.25 -44.50
CA ILE A 138 17.31 -39.78 -44.74
C ILE A 138 17.30 -38.36 -45.34
N HIS A 139 16.38 -38.08 -46.27
CA HIS A 139 16.32 -36.80 -46.98
C HIS A 139 15.33 -35.84 -46.31
N ARG A 140 15.84 -34.73 -45.76
CA ARG A 140 15.07 -33.70 -45.05
C ARG A 140 13.89 -33.18 -45.88
N GLY A 141 14.11 -32.83 -47.16
CA GLY A 141 13.07 -32.32 -48.05
C GLY A 141 11.90 -33.29 -48.31
N VAL A 142 12.18 -34.57 -48.53
CA VAL A 142 11.13 -35.60 -48.72
C VAL A 142 10.29 -35.75 -47.45
N CYS A 143 10.95 -35.68 -46.29
CA CYS A 143 10.27 -35.81 -45.01
C CYS A 143 9.41 -34.59 -44.68
N HIS A 144 9.87 -33.38 -44.98
CA HIS A 144 9.04 -32.16 -44.89
C HIS A 144 7.89 -32.16 -45.89
N HIS A 145 8.10 -32.60 -47.14
CA HIS A 145 7.02 -32.73 -48.13
C HIS A 145 5.91 -33.65 -47.63
N LEU A 146 6.25 -34.80 -47.04
CA LEU A 146 5.28 -35.75 -46.51
C LEU A 146 4.49 -35.19 -45.32
N LEU A 147 5.12 -34.42 -44.42
CA LEU A 147 4.40 -33.68 -43.37
C LEU A 147 3.52 -32.57 -43.95
N GLY A 148 3.97 -31.89 -45.00
CA GLY A 148 3.24 -30.82 -45.70
C GLY A 148 1.98 -31.30 -46.44
N LYS A 149 1.81 -32.61 -46.66
CA LYS A 149 0.55 -33.19 -47.18
C LYS A 149 -0.60 -33.22 -46.16
N VAL A 150 -0.36 -32.85 -44.91
CA VAL A 150 -1.39 -32.79 -43.87
C VAL A 150 -2.23 -31.51 -44.05
N GLU A 151 -3.35 -31.64 -44.74
CA GLU A 151 -4.26 -30.52 -45.00
C GLU A 151 -5.09 -30.12 -43.76
N ARG A 152 -5.08 -28.82 -43.43
CA ARG A 152 -5.81 -28.23 -42.29
C ARG A 152 -7.29 -28.58 -42.24
N LYS A 153 -7.98 -28.55 -43.39
CA LYS A 153 -9.39 -28.92 -43.51
C LYS A 153 -9.68 -30.34 -43.00
N HIS A 154 -8.78 -31.29 -43.26
CA HIS A 154 -8.94 -32.67 -42.83
C HIS A 154 -8.57 -32.89 -41.36
N VAL A 155 -7.58 -32.15 -40.83
CA VAL A 155 -7.25 -32.16 -39.40
C VAL A 155 -8.43 -31.67 -38.56
N LEU A 156 -8.97 -30.49 -38.87
CA LEU A 156 -10.07 -29.88 -38.11
C LEU A 156 -11.33 -30.77 -38.16
N ALA A 157 -11.77 -31.16 -39.36
CA ALA A 157 -12.95 -32.02 -39.53
C ALA A 157 -12.80 -33.42 -38.90
N THR A 158 -11.58 -33.92 -38.70
CA THR A 158 -11.32 -35.16 -37.94
C THR A 158 -11.45 -34.91 -36.44
N ALA A 159 -10.82 -33.86 -35.93
CA ALA A 159 -10.83 -33.52 -34.51
C ALA A 159 -12.22 -33.12 -33.98
N GLU A 160 -13.10 -32.58 -34.83
CA GLU A 160 -14.51 -32.32 -34.51
C GLU A 160 -15.35 -33.59 -34.32
N ARG A 161 -15.06 -34.65 -35.10
CA ARG A 161 -15.82 -35.92 -35.08
C ARG A 161 -15.38 -36.87 -33.98
N LEU A 162 -14.16 -36.70 -33.46
CA LEU A 162 -13.62 -37.51 -32.40
C LEU A 162 -14.12 -37.05 -31.02
N GLU A 163 -14.37 -38.01 -30.12
CA GLU A 163 -14.62 -37.72 -28.71
C GLU A 163 -13.47 -36.90 -28.11
N PRO A 164 -13.72 -35.98 -27.15
CA PRO A 164 -12.72 -35.02 -26.66
C PRO A 164 -11.35 -35.62 -26.31
N ALA A 165 -11.30 -36.74 -25.58
CA ALA A 165 -10.04 -37.39 -25.23
C ALA A 165 -9.27 -37.95 -26.45
N LYS A 166 -9.99 -38.48 -27.44
CA LYS A 166 -9.41 -39.00 -28.71
C LYS A 166 -8.96 -37.84 -29.60
N ALA A 167 -9.74 -36.76 -29.67
CA ALA A 167 -9.38 -35.54 -30.39
C ALA A 167 -8.11 -34.89 -29.80
N ALA A 168 -8.00 -34.78 -28.47
CA ALA A 168 -6.81 -34.27 -27.80
C ALA A 168 -5.55 -35.14 -28.08
N ALA A 169 -5.70 -36.47 -28.07
CA ALA A 169 -4.61 -37.39 -28.42
C ALA A 169 -4.20 -37.30 -29.91
N PHE A 170 -5.16 -37.12 -30.81
CA PHE A 170 -4.92 -36.90 -32.24
C PHE A 170 -4.20 -35.57 -32.50
N LEU A 171 -4.69 -34.47 -31.95
CA LEU A 171 -4.09 -33.13 -32.09
C LEU A 171 -2.70 -33.05 -31.44
N THR A 172 -2.46 -33.81 -30.35
CA THR A 172 -1.11 -34.02 -29.79
C THR A 172 -0.12 -34.57 -30.83
N GLY A 173 -0.56 -35.39 -31.78
CA GLY A 173 0.29 -35.86 -32.87
C GLY A 173 0.65 -34.74 -33.84
N ILE A 174 -0.34 -33.94 -34.24
CA ILE A 174 -0.21 -32.81 -35.19
C ILE A 174 0.68 -31.70 -34.63
N ILE A 175 0.44 -31.25 -33.39
CA ILE A 175 1.16 -30.13 -32.75
C ILE A 175 2.66 -30.41 -32.57
N ARG A 176 3.11 -31.67 -32.67
CA ARG A 176 4.55 -31.96 -32.62
C ARG A 176 5.32 -31.49 -33.85
N PHE A 177 4.66 -31.37 -35.00
CA PHE A 177 5.29 -31.00 -36.28
C PHE A 177 4.61 -29.83 -37.01
N SER A 178 3.53 -29.27 -36.44
CA SER A 178 2.89 -28.05 -36.92
C SER A 178 2.75 -27.02 -35.80
N SER A 179 3.00 -25.75 -36.14
CA SER A 179 2.86 -24.59 -35.26
C SER A 179 1.56 -23.79 -35.49
N ASP A 180 0.60 -24.28 -36.30
CA ASP A 180 -0.67 -23.58 -36.52
C ASP A 180 -1.44 -23.45 -35.19
N ILE A 181 -1.73 -22.19 -34.82
CA ILE A 181 -2.44 -21.83 -33.60
C ILE A 181 -3.80 -22.52 -33.50
N GLU A 182 -4.51 -22.78 -34.60
CA GLU A 182 -5.84 -23.41 -34.54
C GLU A 182 -5.78 -24.85 -34.04
N TYR A 183 -4.70 -25.58 -34.31
CA TYR A 183 -4.50 -26.90 -33.72
C TYR A 183 -4.24 -26.80 -32.22
N VAL A 184 -3.46 -25.80 -31.78
CA VAL A 184 -3.18 -25.55 -30.36
C VAL A 184 -4.47 -25.16 -29.61
N LEU A 185 -5.27 -24.24 -30.16
CA LEU A 185 -6.55 -23.82 -29.59
C LEU A 185 -7.52 -24.99 -29.49
N LEU A 186 -7.73 -25.73 -30.60
CA LEU A 186 -8.63 -26.87 -30.61
C LEU A 186 -8.15 -27.99 -29.67
N PHE A 187 -6.83 -28.17 -29.50
CA PHE A 187 -6.29 -29.10 -28.51
C PHE A 187 -6.62 -28.66 -27.09
N LEU A 188 -6.41 -27.39 -26.75
CA LEU A 188 -6.72 -26.86 -25.42
C LEU A 188 -8.22 -26.95 -25.11
N GLU A 189 -9.08 -26.69 -26.09
CA GLU A 189 -10.54 -26.91 -26.00
C GLU A 189 -10.89 -28.37 -25.70
N LYS A 190 -10.30 -29.32 -26.44
CA LYS A 190 -10.58 -30.74 -26.25
C LYS A 190 -10.02 -31.28 -24.94
N VAL A 191 -8.88 -30.76 -24.46
CA VAL A 191 -8.34 -31.05 -23.12
C VAL A 191 -9.24 -30.47 -22.03
N ASN A 192 -9.74 -29.23 -22.17
CA ASN A 192 -10.72 -28.66 -21.23
C ASN A 192 -11.98 -29.54 -21.12
N GLN A 193 -12.44 -30.08 -22.25
CA GLN A 193 -13.59 -31.00 -22.33
C GLN A 193 -13.32 -32.42 -21.81
N SER A 194 -12.06 -32.87 -21.70
CA SER A 194 -11.73 -34.29 -21.42
C SER A 194 -10.94 -34.56 -20.14
N SER A 195 -10.27 -33.55 -19.58
CA SER A 195 -9.31 -33.71 -18.48
C SER A 195 -9.74 -32.97 -17.22
N SER A 196 -9.09 -33.28 -16.09
CA SER A 196 -9.23 -32.47 -14.88
C SER A 196 -8.75 -31.03 -15.12
N SER A 197 -9.39 -30.06 -14.46
CA SER A 197 -9.01 -28.62 -14.54
C SER A 197 -7.50 -28.41 -14.34
N ALA A 198 -6.88 -29.05 -13.34
CA ALA A 198 -5.43 -28.94 -13.11
C ALA A 198 -4.55 -29.43 -14.28
N GLU A 199 -5.00 -30.44 -15.04
CA GLU A 199 -4.29 -30.89 -16.25
C GLU A 199 -4.52 -29.94 -17.42
N ALA A 200 -5.73 -29.41 -17.59
CA ALA A 200 -6.05 -28.43 -18.63
C ALA A 200 -5.31 -27.10 -18.43
N THR A 201 -5.26 -26.60 -17.19
CA THR A 201 -4.44 -25.44 -16.79
C THR A 201 -2.95 -25.65 -17.12
N ALA A 202 -2.39 -26.82 -16.78
CA ALA A 202 -0.99 -27.12 -17.07
C ALA A 202 -0.71 -27.24 -18.57
N ALA A 203 -1.65 -27.78 -19.34
CA ALA A 203 -1.57 -27.83 -20.81
C ALA A 203 -1.64 -26.42 -21.41
N LEU A 204 -2.56 -25.57 -20.95
CA LEU A 204 -2.74 -24.21 -21.47
C LEU A 204 -1.52 -23.32 -21.24
N PHE A 205 -0.87 -23.40 -20.07
CA PHE A 205 0.40 -22.69 -19.84
C PHE A 205 1.50 -23.10 -20.84
N GLN A 206 1.59 -24.40 -21.18
CA GLN A 206 2.52 -24.87 -22.21
C GLN A 206 2.07 -24.52 -23.62
N GLY A 207 0.76 -24.40 -23.87
CA GLY A 207 0.20 -23.99 -25.16
C GLY A 207 0.55 -22.55 -25.49
N PHE A 208 0.42 -21.64 -24.52
CA PHE A 208 0.77 -20.23 -24.69
C PHE A 208 2.26 -19.99 -24.96
N GLN A 209 3.15 -20.86 -24.47
CA GLN A 209 4.58 -20.80 -24.82
C GLN A 209 4.87 -21.20 -26.29
N ARG A 210 3.88 -21.73 -27.01
CA ARG A 210 3.98 -22.15 -28.41
C ARG A 210 3.20 -21.27 -29.38
N ILE A 211 2.48 -20.25 -28.88
CA ILE A 211 1.74 -19.31 -29.71
C ILE A 211 2.64 -18.14 -30.10
N GLU A 212 2.86 -18.00 -31.41
CA GLU A 212 3.48 -16.82 -32.03
C GLU A 212 2.45 -15.68 -32.08
N PHE A 213 2.29 -14.96 -30.95
CA PHE A 213 1.25 -13.94 -30.77
C PHE A 213 1.29 -12.79 -31.80
N ASP A 214 2.45 -12.55 -32.43
CA ASP A 214 2.64 -11.62 -33.55
C ASP A 214 1.86 -11.99 -34.82
N LYS A 215 1.43 -13.26 -34.96
CA LYS A 215 0.69 -13.78 -36.12
C LYS A 215 -0.77 -14.08 -35.83
N VAL A 216 -1.26 -13.71 -34.64
CA VAL A 216 -2.59 -14.07 -34.16
C VAL A 216 -3.63 -13.04 -34.60
N SER A 217 -4.66 -13.50 -35.31
CA SER A 217 -5.82 -12.67 -35.67
C SER A 217 -6.68 -12.34 -34.44
N SER A 218 -7.39 -11.21 -34.47
CA SER A 218 -8.26 -10.78 -33.37
C SER A 218 -9.32 -11.83 -32.98
N ALA A 219 -9.80 -12.63 -33.95
CA ALA A 219 -10.73 -13.73 -33.69
C ALA A 219 -10.08 -14.89 -32.90
N GLN A 220 -8.86 -15.30 -33.27
CA GLN A 220 -8.08 -16.30 -32.54
C GLN A 220 -7.70 -15.78 -31.15
N MET A 221 -7.34 -14.50 -31.03
CA MET A 221 -7.05 -13.86 -29.75
C MET A 221 -8.28 -13.82 -28.83
N ARG A 222 -9.47 -13.51 -29.37
CA ARG A 222 -10.73 -13.59 -28.61
C ARG A 222 -10.97 -15.02 -28.08
N ARG A 223 -10.66 -16.06 -28.87
CA ARG A 223 -10.78 -17.46 -28.41
C ARG A 223 -9.76 -17.83 -27.34
N VAL A 224 -8.50 -17.36 -27.43
CA VAL A 224 -7.50 -17.46 -26.35
C VAL A 224 -8.05 -16.88 -25.04
N LEU A 225 -8.61 -15.67 -25.11
CA LEU A 225 -9.12 -14.95 -23.95
C LEU A 225 -10.37 -15.63 -23.36
N GLN A 226 -11.24 -16.19 -24.20
CA GLN A 226 -12.38 -16.98 -23.75
C GLN A 226 -11.93 -18.25 -23.02
N LEU A 227 -10.94 -18.99 -23.54
CA LEU A 227 -10.36 -20.15 -22.87
C LEU A 227 -9.75 -19.80 -21.50
N ILE A 228 -9.14 -18.62 -21.36
CA ILE A 228 -8.67 -18.11 -20.05
C ILE A 228 -9.85 -17.92 -19.09
N THR A 229 -10.99 -17.39 -19.56
CA THR A 229 -12.18 -17.25 -18.70
C THR A 229 -12.85 -18.57 -18.36
N GLU A 230 -12.82 -19.57 -19.25
CA GLU A 230 -13.39 -20.89 -19.01
C GLU A 230 -12.58 -21.70 -17.98
N LEU A 231 -11.24 -21.60 -18.00
CA LEU A 231 -10.34 -22.51 -17.26
C LEU A 231 -9.86 -22.01 -15.89
N PHE A 232 -9.82 -20.70 -15.67
CA PHE A 232 -9.21 -20.10 -14.47
C PHE A 232 -10.23 -19.37 -13.60
N ASP A 233 -10.01 -19.37 -12.28
CA ASP A 233 -10.79 -18.54 -11.35
C ASP A 233 -10.40 -17.05 -11.46
N ALA A 234 -11.18 -16.15 -10.84
CA ALA A 234 -10.94 -14.70 -10.92
C ALA A 234 -9.56 -14.25 -10.37
N LYS A 235 -8.95 -15.00 -9.44
CA LYS A 235 -7.64 -14.70 -8.85
C LYS A 235 -6.51 -15.20 -9.74
N GLU A 236 -6.66 -16.41 -10.27
CA GLU A 236 -5.70 -17.02 -11.18
C GLU A 236 -5.64 -16.26 -12.52
N ARG A 237 -6.79 -15.80 -13.05
CA ARG A 237 -6.86 -14.94 -14.26
C ARG A 237 -5.96 -13.72 -14.12
N ALA A 238 -6.01 -13.01 -12.99
CA ALA A 238 -5.21 -11.81 -12.80
C ALA A 238 -3.70 -12.10 -12.82
N ALA A 239 -3.27 -13.18 -12.18
CA ALA A 239 -1.86 -13.60 -12.16
C ALA A 239 -1.37 -14.09 -13.53
N LEU A 240 -2.20 -14.85 -14.25
CA LEU A 240 -1.92 -15.33 -15.60
C LEU A 240 -1.81 -14.16 -16.59
N LEU A 241 -2.81 -13.27 -16.61
CA LEU A 241 -2.81 -12.09 -17.48
C LEU A 241 -1.60 -11.19 -17.23
N LEU A 242 -1.23 -10.96 -15.97
CA LEU A 242 -0.06 -10.16 -15.64
C LEU A 242 1.23 -10.74 -16.26
N GLY A 243 1.41 -12.07 -16.18
CA GLY A 243 2.56 -12.75 -16.79
C GLY A 243 2.53 -12.74 -18.33
N LEU A 244 1.36 -12.92 -18.95
CA LEU A 244 1.21 -12.83 -20.40
C LEU A 244 1.47 -11.41 -20.92
N LEU A 245 0.99 -10.40 -20.20
CA LEU A 245 1.23 -8.98 -20.49
C LEU A 245 2.70 -8.55 -20.35
N GLU A 246 3.60 -9.38 -19.82
CA GLU A 246 5.05 -9.10 -19.89
C GLU A 246 5.60 -9.24 -21.32
N SER A 247 5.04 -10.16 -22.12
CA SER A 247 5.39 -10.34 -23.54
C SER A 247 4.88 -9.18 -24.39
N SER A 248 5.75 -8.60 -25.24
CA SER A 248 5.37 -7.53 -26.17
C SER A 248 4.40 -8.01 -27.25
N SER A 249 4.65 -9.18 -27.85
CA SER A 249 3.79 -9.72 -28.92
C SER A 249 2.38 -10.08 -28.39
N PHE A 250 2.29 -10.64 -27.18
CA PHE A 250 0.99 -10.83 -26.52
C PHE A 250 0.30 -9.49 -26.28
N ARG A 251 1.01 -8.49 -25.74
CA ARG A 251 0.47 -7.16 -25.43
C ARG A 251 -0.05 -6.45 -26.69
N GLU A 252 0.65 -6.54 -27.81
CA GLU A 252 0.24 -5.92 -29.08
C GLU A 252 -1.00 -6.60 -29.68
N ALA A 253 -1.03 -7.93 -29.75
CA ALA A 253 -2.22 -8.69 -30.21
C ALA A 253 -3.43 -8.51 -29.27
N PHE A 254 -3.16 -8.40 -27.96
CA PHE A 254 -4.15 -8.10 -26.94
C PHE A 254 -4.73 -6.69 -27.12
N ASP A 255 -3.89 -5.68 -27.33
CA ASP A 255 -4.30 -4.29 -27.48
C ASP A 255 -5.18 -4.07 -28.71
N GLN A 256 -4.86 -4.75 -29.82
CA GLN A 256 -5.70 -4.78 -31.02
C GLN A 256 -7.08 -5.43 -30.78
N SER A 257 -7.19 -6.30 -29.77
CA SER A 257 -8.39 -7.07 -29.44
C SER A 257 -9.22 -6.45 -28.30
N MET A 258 -8.80 -5.31 -27.73
CA MET A 258 -9.44 -4.68 -26.56
C MET A 258 -10.93 -4.35 -26.76
N ARG A 259 -11.37 -4.04 -27.99
CA ARG A 259 -12.76 -3.62 -28.28
C ARG A 259 -13.79 -4.73 -28.05
N ASP A 260 -13.37 -5.99 -28.16
CA ASP A 260 -14.25 -7.17 -28.08
C ASP A 260 -13.85 -8.10 -26.91
N LEU A 261 -13.37 -7.50 -25.81
CA LEU A 261 -12.99 -8.25 -24.61
C LEU A 261 -14.21 -8.94 -23.97
N PRO A 262 -14.08 -10.21 -23.53
CA PRO A 262 -15.05 -10.79 -22.61
C PRO A 262 -15.22 -9.90 -21.38
N GLU A 263 -16.47 -9.66 -20.96
CA GLU A 263 -16.83 -8.79 -19.83
C GLU A 263 -16.04 -9.14 -18.54
N ALA A 264 -15.91 -10.43 -18.26
CA ALA A 264 -15.14 -10.96 -17.13
C ALA A 264 -13.62 -10.65 -17.15
N LEU A 265 -13.09 -10.13 -18.27
CA LEU A 265 -11.72 -9.63 -18.40
C LEU A 265 -11.65 -8.11 -18.49
N ALA A 266 -12.69 -7.43 -18.99
CA ALA A 266 -12.71 -5.97 -19.14
C ALA A 266 -12.35 -5.25 -17.83
N HIS A 267 -12.93 -5.70 -16.71
CA HIS A 267 -12.66 -5.16 -15.37
C HIS A 267 -11.27 -5.51 -14.79
N LEU A 268 -10.55 -6.47 -15.36
CA LEU A 268 -9.20 -6.84 -14.92
C LEU A 268 -8.10 -6.12 -15.72
N VAL A 269 -8.37 -5.87 -17.00
CA VAL A 269 -7.35 -5.50 -18.00
C VAL A 269 -6.81 -4.09 -17.78
N VAL A 270 -7.68 -3.07 -17.76
CA VAL A 270 -7.23 -1.68 -17.58
C VAL A 270 -6.54 -1.50 -16.22
N PRO A 271 -7.07 -2.04 -15.10
CA PRO A 271 -6.38 -1.98 -13.82
C PRO A 271 -5.03 -2.70 -13.80
N LEU A 272 -4.93 -3.92 -14.35
CA LEU A 272 -3.64 -4.64 -14.41
C LEU A 272 -2.61 -3.93 -15.27
N ARG A 273 -3.01 -3.25 -16.36
CA ARG A 273 -2.09 -2.43 -17.18
C ARG A 273 -1.59 -1.20 -16.43
N ALA A 274 -2.48 -0.49 -15.71
CA ALA A 274 -2.10 0.64 -14.87
C ALA A 274 -1.08 0.21 -13.81
N ALA A 275 -1.36 -0.88 -13.10
CA ALA A 275 -0.44 -1.42 -12.10
C ALA A 275 0.87 -1.97 -12.71
N GLN A 276 0.85 -2.61 -13.88
CA GLN A 276 2.07 -3.04 -14.57
C GLN A 276 2.95 -1.83 -14.94
N ALA A 277 2.38 -0.79 -15.55
CA ALA A 277 3.11 0.40 -15.95
C ALA A 277 3.72 1.15 -14.75
N VAL A 278 2.92 1.42 -13.72
CA VAL A 278 3.34 2.24 -12.57
C VAL A 278 4.09 1.42 -11.53
N VAL A 279 3.56 0.27 -11.11
CA VAL A 279 4.15 -0.53 -10.03
C VAL A 279 5.30 -1.39 -10.53
N LEU A 280 5.15 -2.14 -11.63
CA LEU A 280 6.23 -3.04 -12.08
C LEU A 280 7.32 -2.27 -12.84
N HIS A 281 6.96 -1.41 -13.79
CA HIS A 281 7.93 -0.68 -14.62
C HIS A 281 8.31 0.71 -14.09
N GLY A 282 7.59 1.29 -13.13
CA GLY A 282 7.94 2.59 -12.54
C GLY A 282 7.68 3.80 -13.45
N LYS A 283 6.78 3.67 -14.43
CA LYS A 283 6.36 4.77 -15.30
C LYS A 283 5.45 5.75 -14.53
N THR A 284 5.33 6.97 -15.03
CA THR A 284 4.30 7.92 -14.59
C THR A 284 2.90 7.34 -14.83
N ASN A 285 1.93 7.68 -13.97
CA ASN A 285 0.56 7.23 -14.17
C ASN A 285 -0.10 8.00 -15.31
N THR A 286 -0.32 7.32 -16.43
CA THR A 286 -1.11 7.83 -17.59
C THR A 286 -2.54 7.28 -17.59
N PHE A 287 -2.92 6.51 -16.58
CA PHE A 287 -4.23 5.92 -16.41
C PHE A 287 -5.00 6.67 -15.31
N ASP A 288 -6.30 6.43 -15.22
CA ASP A 288 -7.09 6.95 -14.12
C ASP A 288 -6.62 6.39 -12.76
N SER A 289 -6.83 7.18 -11.70
CA SER A 289 -6.43 6.85 -10.34
C SER A 289 -7.23 5.69 -9.74
N GLU A 290 -8.50 5.53 -10.10
CA GLU A 290 -9.31 4.39 -9.66
C GLU A 290 -8.81 3.10 -10.30
N ALA A 291 -8.55 3.12 -11.62
CA ALA A 291 -7.96 1.99 -12.33
C ALA A 291 -6.62 1.56 -11.74
N LEU A 292 -5.73 2.49 -11.37
CA LEU A 292 -4.48 2.16 -10.68
C LEU A 292 -4.74 1.54 -9.29
N SER A 293 -5.68 2.11 -8.52
CA SER A 293 -6.06 1.60 -7.19
C SER A 293 -6.55 0.15 -7.26
N ASP A 294 -7.45 -0.17 -8.20
CA ASP A 294 -7.93 -1.53 -8.40
C ASP A 294 -6.85 -2.48 -8.92
N GLY A 295 -5.95 -2.00 -9.77
CA GLY A 295 -4.81 -2.78 -10.25
C GLY A 295 -3.87 -3.17 -9.11
N VAL A 296 -3.66 -2.25 -8.17
CA VAL A 296 -2.88 -2.49 -6.94
C VAL A 296 -3.57 -3.48 -6.02
N LYS A 297 -4.91 -3.40 -5.85
CA LYS A 297 -5.70 -4.40 -5.11
C LYS A 297 -5.57 -5.79 -5.74
N LEU A 298 -5.67 -5.90 -7.07
CA LEU A 298 -5.49 -7.14 -7.82
C LEU A 298 -4.09 -7.74 -7.64
N LEU A 299 -3.03 -6.92 -7.73
CA LEU A 299 -1.65 -7.36 -7.45
C LEU A 299 -1.50 -7.88 -6.02
N LEU A 300 -1.94 -7.11 -5.02
CA LEU A 300 -1.84 -7.51 -3.61
C LEU A 300 -2.66 -8.78 -3.30
N ALA A 301 -3.77 -9.03 -4.00
CA ALA A 301 -4.58 -10.24 -3.84
C ALA A 301 -3.89 -11.53 -4.33
N MET A 302 -2.83 -11.44 -5.14
CA MET A 302 -2.08 -12.58 -5.67
C MET A 302 -1.39 -13.42 -4.57
N GLU A 303 -0.85 -14.59 -4.94
CA GLU A 303 -0.05 -15.40 -4.02
C GLU A 303 1.22 -14.67 -3.55
N SER A 304 1.56 -14.82 -2.26
CA SER A 304 2.78 -14.25 -1.68
C SER A 304 4.05 -14.65 -2.44
N LYS A 305 4.09 -15.85 -3.04
CA LYS A 305 5.23 -16.32 -3.84
C LYS A 305 5.46 -15.50 -5.11
N ILE A 306 4.40 -14.95 -5.71
CA ILE A 306 4.47 -14.08 -6.88
C ILE A 306 4.99 -12.70 -6.45
N LEU A 307 4.36 -12.13 -5.41
CA LEU A 307 4.74 -10.83 -4.84
C LEU A 307 6.21 -10.76 -4.39
N LEU A 308 6.74 -11.84 -3.81
CA LEU A 308 8.13 -11.91 -3.37
C LEU A 308 9.15 -12.09 -4.50
N ARG A 309 8.72 -12.51 -5.69
CA ARG A 309 9.57 -12.57 -6.91
C ARG A 309 9.72 -11.22 -7.61
N LEU A 310 8.81 -10.29 -7.38
CA LEU A 310 8.89 -8.92 -7.93
C LEU A 310 10.20 -8.25 -7.49
N SER A 311 10.73 -7.35 -8.32
CA SER A 311 11.94 -6.59 -8.00
C SER A 311 11.76 -5.75 -6.72
N ALA A 312 12.86 -5.41 -6.04
CA ALA A 312 12.79 -4.63 -4.80
C ALA A 312 12.06 -3.29 -4.98
N GLY A 313 12.32 -2.59 -6.10
CA GLY A 313 11.62 -1.34 -6.44
C GLY A 313 10.14 -1.53 -6.80
N ALA A 314 9.77 -2.65 -7.43
CA ALA A 314 8.36 -2.97 -7.67
C ALA A 314 7.61 -3.28 -6.38
N ARG A 315 8.23 -4.01 -5.43
CA ARG A 315 7.65 -4.25 -4.09
C ARG A 315 7.50 -2.96 -3.28
N ASP A 316 8.48 -2.05 -3.38
CA ASP A 316 8.45 -0.74 -2.70
C ASP A 316 7.30 0.15 -3.21
N ARG A 317 7.15 0.25 -4.54
CA ARG A 317 5.99 0.94 -5.15
C ARG A 317 4.67 0.26 -4.81
N LEU A 318 4.60 -1.08 -4.87
CA LEU A 318 3.40 -1.84 -4.53
C LEU A 318 2.96 -1.60 -3.09
N PHE A 319 3.93 -1.48 -2.17
CA PHE A 319 3.67 -1.14 -0.79
C PHE A 319 3.13 0.30 -0.65
N HIS A 320 3.75 1.29 -1.30
CA HIS A 320 3.32 2.69 -1.20
C HIS A 320 1.92 2.93 -1.80
N PHE A 321 1.68 2.51 -3.05
CA PHE A 321 0.34 2.58 -3.65
C PHE A 321 -0.66 1.66 -2.94
N GLY A 322 -0.18 0.55 -2.37
CA GLY A 322 -1.00 -0.35 -1.56
C GLY A 322 -1.58 0.30 -0.31
N LEU A 323 -0.83 1.16 0.37
CA LEU A 323 -1.37 1.98 1.47
C LEU A 323 -2.50 2.89 0.95
N GLN A 324 -2.30 3.58 -0.18
CA GLN A 324 -3.32 4.46 -0.76
C GLN A 324 -4.60 3.71 -1.19
N ALA A 325 -4.47 2.49 -1.72
CA ALA A 325 -5.57 1.70 -2.23
C ALA A 325 -6.36 0.91 -1.16
N CYS A 326 -5.82 0.74 0.05
CA CYS A 326 -6.37 -0.14 1.09
C CYS A 326 -7.11 0.59 2.22
N SER A 327 -8.02 1.51 1.88
CA SER A 327 -8.69 2.42 2.83
C SER A 327 -9.69 1.76 3.81
N ALA A 328 -10.09 0.50 3.60
CA ALA A 328 -11.14 -0.16 4.38
C ALA A 328 -10.59 -0.93 5.60
N PRO A 329 -11.27 -0.87 6.77
CA PRO A 329 -10.74 -1.38 8.06
C PRO A 329 -10.46 -2.88 8.14
N HIS A 330 -11.05 -3.73 7.30
CA HIS A 330 -10.94 -5.20 7.42
C HIS A 330 -10.48 -5.90 6.15
N HIS A 331 -9.48 -5.34 5.48
CA HIS A 331 -9.01 -5.90 4.22
C HIS A 331 -7.87 -6.92 4.39
N ARG A 332 -8.04 -8.13 3.82
CA ARG A 332 -6.97 -9.14 3.61
C ARG A 332 -5.68 -8.61 2.96
N LEU A 333 -5.72 -7.41 2.38
CA LEU A 333 -4.57 -6.72 1.79
C LEU A 333 -3.65 -6.11 2.86
N HIS A 334 -4.15 -5.78 4.06
CA HIS A 334 -3.29 -5.33 5.17
C HIS A 334 -2.27 -6.41 5.55
N ASP A 335 -2.66 -7.69 5.59
CA ASP A 335 -1.72 -8.79 5.81
C ASP A 335 -0.70 -8.95 4.68
N ARG A 336 -1.07 -8.57 3.45
CA ARG A 336 -0.14 -8.52 2.31
C ARG A 336 0.86 -7.37 2.45
N LEU A 337 0.44 -6.20 2.93
CA LEU A 337 1.33 -5.09 3.26
C LEU A 337 2.26 -5.42 4.44
N LYS A 338 1.75 -6.05 5.52
CA LYS A 338 2.56 -6.60 6.62
C LYS A 338 3.58 -7.63 6.12
N MET A 339 3.18 -8.50 5.19
CA MET A 339 4.06 -9.50 4.56
C MET A 339 5.17 -8.85 3.73
N LEU A 340 4.84 -7.86 2.88
CA LEU A 340 5.84 -7.09 2.13
C LEU A 340 6.81 -6.39 3.08
N LEU A 341 6.31 -5.74 4.13
CA LEU A 341 7.13 -5.06 5.14
C LEU A 341 8.17 -6.00 5.78
N ARG A 342 7.74 -7.20 6.20
CA ARG A 342 8.62 -8.23 6.80
C ARG A 342 9.71 -8.75 5.85
N ASN A 343 9.57 -8.54 4.53
CA ASN A 343 10.50 -9.01 3.51
C ASN A 343 11.36 -7.89 2.89
N PHE A 344 11.26 -6.63 3.37
CA PHE A 344 12.24 -5.60 3.04
C PHE A 344 13.52 -5.75 3.89
N PRO A 345 14.70 -5.34 3.38
CA PRO A 345 15.94 -5.38 4.16
C PRO A 345 15.85 -4.53 5.43
N LYS A 346 16.12 -5.12 6.61
CA LYS A 346 16.13 -4.38 7.90
C LYS A 346 17.28 -3.38 8.04
N SER A 347 18.30 -3.48 7.19
CA SER A 347 19.43 -2.53 7.11
C SER A 347 19.07 -1.22 6.40
N ASP A 348 18.03 -1.21 5.56
CA ASP A 348 17.57 -0.01 4.84
C ASP A 348 16.98 1.03 5.82
N SER A 349 17.44 2.28 5.73
CA SER A 349 16.89 3.40 6.53
C SER A 349 15.39 3.57 6.28
N LYS A 350 14.94 3.37 5.04
CA LYS A 350 13.52 3.47 4.65
C LYS A 350 12.64 2.39 5.28
N SER A 351 13.22 1.32 5.85
CA SER A 351 12.45 0.25 6.50
C SER A 351 11.63 0.78 7.70
N ARG A 352 12.18 1.74 8.45
CA ARG A 352 11.47 2.45 9.52
C ARG A 352 10.31 3.28 8.98
N ASP A 353 10.53 4.03 7.90
CA ASP A 353 9.53 4.93 7.32
C ASP A 353 8.37 4.14 6.70
N ARG A 354 8.65 2.99 6.07
CA ARG A 354 7.64 2.02 5.64
C ARG A 354 6.83 1.50 6.84
N GLY A 355 7.51 1.09 7.91
CA GLY A 355 6.85 0.62 9.13
C GLY A 355 5.93 1.67 9.76
N LEU A 356 6.39 2.92 9.88
CA LEU A 356 5.58 4.04 10.36
C LEU A 356 4.43 4.39 9.40
N SER A 357 4.64 4.29 8.09
CA SER A 357 3.58 4.54 7.10
C SER A 357 2.47 3.48 7.19
N LEU A 358 2.81 2.21 7.36
CA LEU A 358 1.82 1.14 7.60
C LEU A 358 1.17 1.27 8.98
N ALA A 359 1.89 1.68 10.02
CA ALA A 359 1.30 1.94 11.33
C ALA A 359 0.25 3.06 11.27
N ARG A 360 0.59 4.22 10.66
CA ARG A 360 -0.38 5.31 10.42
C ARG A 360 -1.59 4.84 9.62
N HIS A 361 -1.37 4.02 8.59
CA HIS A 361 -2.44 3.46 7.77
C HIS A 361 -3.38 2.57 8.57
N LEU A 362 -2.83 1.66 9.40
CA LEU A 362 -3.62 0.78 10.26
C LEU A 362 -4.42 1.59 11.30
N ILE A 363 -3.84 2.64 11.88
CA ILE A 363 -4.55 3.53 12.81
C ILE A 363 -5.73 4.21 12.11
N ALA A 364 -5.50 4.82 10.93
CA ALA A 364 -6.55 5.48 10.15
C ALA A 364 -7.64 4.51 9.65
N ALA A 365 -7.29 3.23 9.46
CA ALA A 365 -8.20 2.15 9.12
C ALA A 365 -8.72 1.40 10.38
N ASP A 366 -8.79 2.07 11.53
CA ASP A 366 -9.32 1.58 12.82
C ASP A 366 -8.78 0.21 13.29
N SER A 367 -7.59 -0.16 12.82
CA SER A 367 -6.95 -1.45 13.05
C SER A 367 -5.92 -1.35 14.18
N ASP A 368 -6.33 -0.75 15.30
CA ASP A 368 -5.42 -0.33 16.36
C ASP A 368 -4.66 -1.48 17.04
N ALA A 369 -5.26 -2.66 17.12
CA ALA A 369 -4.57 -3.85 17.65
C ALA A 369 -3.36 -4.23 16.77
N ASP A 370 -3.53 -4.20 15.44
CA ASP A 370 -2.46 -4.42 14.48
C ASP A 370 -1.43 -3.29 14.50
N ALA A 371 -1.88 -2.04 14.63
CA ALA A 371 -1.00 -0.88 14.76
C ALA A 371 -0.11 -1.00 16.01
N ARG A 372 -0.68 -1.30 17.19
CA ARG A 372 0.09 -1.54 18.43
C ARG A 372 1.11 -2.66 18.26
N GLN A 373 0.72 -3.81 17.71
CA GLN A 373 1.65 -4.92 17.46
C GLN A 373 2.82 -4.51 16.53
N LEU A 374 2.52 -3.76 15.48
CA LEU A 374 3.53 -3.24 14.55
C LEU A 374 4.46 -2.24 15.24
N LEU A 375 3.94 -1.26 15.97
CA LEU A 375 4.73 -0.27 16.72
C LEU A 375 5.64 -0.96 17.76
N GLN A 376 5.11 -1.90 18.54
CA GLN A 376 5.91 -2.72 19.47
C GLN A 376 6.99 -3.55 18.77
N SER A 377 6.79 -3.97 17.52
CA SER A 377 7.84 -4.65 16.75
C SER A 377 8.94 -3.68 16.30
N LEU A 378 8.57 -2.45 15.90
CA LEU A 378 9.53 -1.40 15.51
C LEU A 378 10.38 -0.93 16.69
N ILE A 379 9.79 -0.78 17.88
CA ILE A 379 10.51 -0.43 19.13
C ILE A 379 11.53 -1.52 19.48
N ARG A 380 11.14 -2.80 19.38
CA ARG A 380 12.03 -3.95 19.65
C ARG A 380 13.17 -4.07 18.65
N ASP A 381 12.92 -3.77 17.37
CA ASP A 381 13.96 -3.83 16.33
C ASP A 381 14.97 -2.66 16.42
N ARG A 382 14.56 -1.47 16.90
CA ARG A 382 15.47 -0.32 17.18
C ARG A 382 14.94 0.58 18.32
N SER A 383 15.66 0.62 19.44
CA SER A 383 15.34 1.40 20.66
C SER A 383 15.32 2.91 20.47
N ASP A 384 16.14 3.45 19.56
CA ASP A 384 16.51 4.87 19.53
C ASP A 384 15.46 5.76 18.82
N SER A 385 14.21 5.31 18.83
CA SER A 385 13.13 5.79 17.96
C SER A 385 11.97 6.29 18.81
N SER A 386 11.92 7.60 19.05
CA SER A 386 10.88 8.23 19.86
C SER A 386 9.47 8.14 19.24
N ALA A 387 9.35 8.15 17.91
CA ALA A 387 8.06 8.23 17.23
C ALA A 387 7.14 7.00 17.45
N PRO A 388 7.59 5.74 17.29
CA PRO A 388 6.76 4.57 17.59
C PRO A 388 6.28 4.52 19.04
N SER A 389 7.16 4.83 20.01
CA SER A 389 6.81 4.85 21.43
C SER A 389 5.74 5.91 21.72
N ARG A 390 5.93 7.13 21.19
CA ARG A 390 4.96 8.22 21.31
C ARG A 390 3.60 7.89 20.68
N TRP A 391 3.59 7.22 19.53
CA TRP A 391 2.35 6.78 18.88
C TRP A 391 1.66 5.65 19.66
N LEU A 392 2.41 4.79 20.33
CA LEU A 392 1.84 3.80 21.25
C LEU A 392 1.12 4.50 22.42
N THR A 393 1.77 5.49 23.05
CA THR A 393 1.17 6.32 24.10
C THR A 393 -0.13 6.98 23.64
N TRP A 394 -0.18 7.52 22.42
CA TRP A 394 -1.41 8.08 21.86
C TRP A 394 -2.51 7.04 21.63
N LEU A 395 -2.17 5.82 21.20
CA LEU A 395 -3.17 4.76 21.03
C LEU A 395 -3.72 4.24 22.37
N ASP A 396 -2.97 4.37 23.45
CA ASP A 396 -3.33 3.90 24.80
C ASP A 396 -3.90 5.02 25.69
N ALA A 397 -3.96 6.27 25.20
CA ALA A 397 -4.53 7.41 25.89
C ALA A 397 -6.07 7.42 25.89
N GLU A 398 -6.67 8.26 26.75
CA GLU A 398 -8.10 8.58 26.77
C GLU A 398 -8.56 9.07 25.40
N ARG A 399 -9.78 8.69 24.96
CA ARG A 399 -10.29 9.03 23.63
C ARG A 399 -11.65 9.68 23.62
N LEU A 400 -11.79 10.63 22.70
CA LEU A 400 -13.06 11.16 22.23
C LEU A 400 -13.14 10.86 20.74
N GLY A 401 -13.95 9.85 20.38
CA GLY A 401 -14.07 9.34 19.02
C GLY A 401 -12.71 8.96 18.40
N ARG A 402 -12.28 9.67 17.34
CA ARG A 402 -11.00 9.44 16.63
C ARG A 402 -9.84 10.29 17.18
N ILE A 403 -10.02 10.93 18.33
CA ILE A 403 -8.98 11.78 18.96
C ILE A 403 -8.46 11.11 20.22
N ALA A 404 -7.14 10.96 20.30
CA ALA A 404 -6.43 10.66 21.53
C ALA A 404 -6.13 11.95 22.29
N LEU A 405 -6.60 12.07 23.53
CA LEU A 405 -6.33 13.24 24.37
C LEU A 405 -4.91 13.17 24.92
N LEU A 406 -4.26 14.33 25.04
CA LEU A 406 -2.93 14.45 25.61
C LEU A 406 -3.03 14.91 27.07
N GLU A 407 -2.23 14.29 27.93
CA GLU A 407 -1.95 14.82 29.26
C GLU A 407 -0.97 15.99 29.10
N LEU A 408 -1.47 17.21 29.28
CA LEU A 408 -0.64 18.41 29.40
C LEU A 408 -0.04 18.46 30.82
N PRO A 409 1.23 18.90 30.99
CA PRO A 409 1.79 19.15 32.31
C PRO A 409 1.07 20.34 32.97
N ASP A 410 1.12 20.39 34.31
CA ASP A 410 0.26 21.30 35.09
C ASP A 410 0.53 22.80 34.80
N ASP A 411 1.75 23.16 34.45
CA ASP A 411 2.16 24.53 34.06
C ASP A 411 1.47 25.04 32.78
N GLN A 412 0.98 24.14 31.92
CA GLN A 412 0.25 24.48 30.70
C GLN A 412 -1.28 24.42 30.88
N LYS A 413 -1.78 23.97 32.05
CA LYS A 413 -3.21 24.01 32.36
C LYS A 413 -3.66 25.41 32.78
N ASP A 414 -2.81 26.13 33.52
CA ASP A 414 -3.14 27.44 34.09
C ASP A 414 -3.18 28.57 33.04
N GLY A 415 -2.52 28.41 31.89
CA GLY A 415 -2.49 29.42 30.82
C GLY A 415 -3.73 29.48 29.93
N LEU A 416 -4.56 28.43 29.91
CA LEU A 416 -5.64 28.23 28.94
C LEU A 416 -7.03 28.70 29.42
N GLY A 417 -7.09 29.39 30.56
CA GLY A 417 -8.33 29.84 31.18
C GLY A 417 -9.13 28.72 31.85
N GLN A 418 -10.06 29.10 32.73
CA GLN A 418 -11.00 28.16 33.35
C GLN A 418 -12.05 27.72 32.32
N GLY A 419 -11.77 26.67 31.55
CA GLY A 419 -12.76 26.08 30.67
C GLY A 419 -12.24 25.04 29.69
N SER A 420 -12.59 23.78 29.93
CA SER A 420 -13.01 22.79 28.92
C SER A 420 -12.11 22.43 27.72
N ARG A 421 -10.95 23.06 27.52
CA ARG A 421 -10.07 22.87 26.36
C ARG A 421 -8.93 21.89 26.65
N ARG A 422 -8.74 20.89 25.79
CA ARG A 422 -7.66 19.89 25.92
C ARG A 422 -6.90 19.74 24.60
N ALA A 423 -5.60 19.52 24.67
CA ALA A 423 -4.79 19.13 23.52
C ALA A 423 -5.08 17.66 23.15
N GLY A 424 -5.05 17.34 21.87
CA GLY A 424 -5.25 15.98 21.37
C GLY A 424 -4.49 15.68 20.09
N ILE A 425 -4.55 14.43 19.65
CA ILE A 425 -4.07 13.95 18.36
C ILE A 425 -5.24 13.30 17.63
N TRP A 426 -5.62 13.87 16.48
CA TRP A 426 -6.55 13.21 15.57
C TRP A 426 -5.84 12.05 14.87
N LEU A 427 -6.29 10.83 15.17
CA LEU A 427 -5.58 9.58 14.85
C LEU A 427 -5.56 9.29 13.34
N ASP A 428 -6.61 9.67 12.60
CA ASP A 428 -6.74 9.35 11.18
C ASP A 428 -5.68 10.03 10.30
N ARG A 429 -5.17 11.19 10.75
CA ARG A 429 -4.08 11.92 10.08
C ARG A 429 -2.81 12.05 10.94
N MET A 430 -2.84 11.60 12.19
CA MET A 430 -1.78 11.78 13.20
C MET A 430 -1.36 13.25 13.35
N ARG A 431 -2.35 14.14 13.48
CA ARG A 431 -2.17 15.61 13.58
C ARG A 431 -2.60 16.14 14.95
N PRO A 432 -1.92 17.17 15.48
CA PRO A 432 -2.37 17.88 16.67
C PRO A 432 -3.70 18.58 16.44
N VAL A 433 -4.56 18.54 17.48
CA VAL A 433 -5.88 19.17 17.52
C VAL A 433 -6.13 19.81 18.87
N TRP A 434 -6.99 20.84 18.89
CA TRP A 434 -7.58 21.39 20.11
C TRP A 434 -8.99 20.85 20.23
N VAL A 435 -9.34 20.32 21.40
CA VAL A 435 -10.65 19.74 21.71
C VAL A 435 -11.33 20.60 22.76
N GLN A 436 -12.55 21.05 22.49
CA GLN A 436 -13.41 21.76 23.44
C GLN A 436 -14.47 20.78 23.95
N ILE A 437 -14.61 20.63 25.27
CA ILE A 437 -15.54 19.69 25.92
C ILE A 437 -16.44 20.46 26.91
N ALA A 438 -17.63 20.88 26.49
CA ALA A 438 -18.51 21.67 27.36
C ALA A 438 -19.34 20.79 28.32
N GLU A 439 -20.04 21.43 29.26
CA GLU A 439 -20.98 20.74 30.15
C GLU A 439 -22.19 20.19 29.38
N ALA A 440 -22.80 19.11 29.90
CA ALA A 440 -23.98 18.49 29.29
C ALA A 440 -25.20 19.43 29.22
N SER A 441 -25.28 20.40 30.14
CA SER A 441 -26.24 21.52 30.17
C SER A 441 -26.13 22.42 28.92
N SER A 442 -24.94 22.56 28.34
CA SER A 442 -24.63 23.49 27.24
C SER A 442 -24.76 22.87 25.84
N LEU A 443 -25.35 21.66 25.72
CA LEU A 443 -25.47 20.90 24.47
C LEU A 443 -25.98 21.71 23.28
N ALA A 444 -27.06 22.49 23.46
CA ALA A 444 -27.65 23.28 22.38
C ALA A 444 -26.73 24.43 21.90
N SER A 445 -26.03 25.11 22.82
CA SER A 445 -25.07 26.16 22.48
C SER A 445 -23.86 25.59 21.74
N HIS A 446 -23.33 24.47 22.26
CA HIS A 446 -22.17 23.79 21.67
C HIS A 446 -22.48 23.22 20.27
N GLN A 447 -23.72 22.78 20.03
CA GLN A 447 -24.18 22.39 18.68
C GLN A 447 -24.29 23.59 17.74
N ALA A 448 -24.83 24.73 18.19
CA ALA A 448 -24.89 25.96 17.39
C ALA A 448 -23.48 26.46 17.00
N GLU A 449 -22.52 26.41 17.92
CA GLU A 449 -21.10 26.69 17.63
C GLU A 449 -20.53 25.73 16.57
N VAL A 450 -20.80 24.43 16.67
CA VAL A 450 -20.37 23.44 15.67
C VAL A 450 -20.93 23.75 14.27
N GLU A 451 -22.19 24.14 14.15
CA GLU A 451 -22.77 24.55 12.85
C GLU A 451 -22.21 25.90 12.35
N ILE A 452 -21.74 26.80 13.23
CA ILE A 452 -20.96 27.97 12.81
C ILE A 452 -19.61 27.51 12.24
N ILE A 453 -18.84 26.70 12.97
CA ILE A 453 -17.48 26.28 12.55
C ILE A 453 -17.52 25.49 11.24
N LYS A 454 -18.56 24.68 10.98
CA LYS A 454 -18.74 23.95 9.72
C LYS A 454 -18.87 24.85 8.49
N ASP A 455 -19.61 25.96 8.62
CA ASP A 455 -19.86 26.89 7.52
C ASP A 455 -18.69 27.88 7.31
N LEU A 456 -17.80 28.04 8.29
CA LEU A 456 -16.67 28.97 8.25
C LEU A 456 -15.51 28.49 7.36
N CYS A 457 -15.49 28.97 6.12
CA CYS A 457 -14.37 28.80 5.17
C CYS A 457 -13.41 30.02 5.15
N ILE A 458 -13.02 30.54 6.32
CA ILE A 458 -12.18 31.74 6.45
C ILE A 458 -10.69 31.39 6.58
N PRO A 459 -9.78 31.97 5.77
CA PRO A 459 -8.33 31.85 5.97
C PRO A 459 -7.91 32.34 7.36
N GLY A 460 -7.14 31.52 8.09
CA GLY A 460 -6.74 31.82 9.46
C GLY A 460 -7.77 31.40 10.53
N VAL A 461 -8.90 30.80 10.17
CA VAL A 461 -9.79 30.12 11.12
C VAL A 461 -9.54 28.61 11.09
N ALA A 462 -9.55 27.96 12.24
CA ALA A 462 -9.34 26.51 12.34
C ALA A 462 -10.58 25.72 11.91
N SER A 463 -10.42 24.85 10.92
CA SER A 463 -11.48 23.96 10.45
C SER A 463 -11.89 22.93 11.51
N LEU A 464 -13.20 22.66 11.62
CA LEU A 464 -13.72 21.50 12.34
C LEU A 464 -13.15 20.21 11.75
N LEU A 465 -12.75 19.29 12.62
CA LEU A 465 -12.26 17.95 12.25
C LEU A 465 -13.18 16.85 12.78
N GLU A 466 -13.73 17.03 13.98
CA GLU A 466 -14.61 16.06 14.62
C GLU A 466 -15.54 16.76 15.62
N SER A 467 -16.74 16.21 15.85
CA SER A 467 -17.68 16.67 16.89
C SER A 467 -18.56 15.52 17.35
N GLY A 468 -18.94 15.49 18.63
CA GLY A 468 -19.82 14.46 19.16
C GLY A 468 -20.16 14.69 20.63
N THR A 469 -20.51 13.62 21.33
CA THR A 469 -20.77 13.63 22.79
C THR A 469 -19.92 12.55 23.46
N THR A 470 -19.40 12.84 24.66
CA THR A 470 -18.69 11.87 25.50
C THR A 470 -19.67 10.83 26.08
N GLN A 471 -19.15 9.75 26.68
CA GLN A 471 -19.98 8.77 27.39
C GLN A 471 -20.76 9.38 28.58
N ALA A 472 -20.29 10.51 29.11
CA ALA A 472 -20.97 11.27 30.18
C ALA A 472 -22.00 12.28 29.64
N GLY A 473 -22.29 12.28 28.33
CA GLY A 473 -23.25 13.19 27.70
C GLY A 473 -22.73 14.62 27.47
N GLN A 474 -21.45 14.90 27.76
CA GLN A 474 -20.83 16.19 27.50
C GLN A 474 -20.60 16.36 25.99
N PRO A 475 -21.02 17.47 25.36
CA PRO A 475 -20.70 17.73 23.96
C PRO A 475 -19.21 18.06 23.80
N TYR A 476 -18.62 17.66 22.67
CA TYR A 476 -17.27 18.07 22.30
C TYR A 476 -17.16 18.41 20.81
N PHE A 477 -16.22 19.29 20.48
CA PHE A 477 -15.73 19.49 19.12
C PHE A 477 -14.21 19.56 19.10
N ALA A 478 -13.61 19.33 17.94
CA ALA A 478 -12.18 19.43 17.74
C ALA A 478 -11.82 20.13 16.45
N VAL A 479 -10.85 21.03 16.54
CA VAL A 479 -10.32 21.83 15.42
C VAL A 479 -8.84 21.59 15.22
N SER A 480 -8.32 21.91 14.03
CA SER A 480 -6.89 21.78 13.75
C SER A 480 -6.05 22.70 14.66
N ALA A 481 -5.02 22.14 15.31
CA ALA A 481 -4.09 22.89 16.15
C ALA A 481 -2.73 23.03 15.46
N LEU A 482 -2.62 23.99 14.54
CA LEU A 482 -1.34 24.27 13.89
C LEU A 482 -0.48 25.16 14.79
N GLY A 483 0.27 24.55 15.70
CA GLY A 483 1.37 25.18 16.44
C GLY A 483 1.08 25.52 17.91
N LYS A 484 1.74 26.56 18.43
CA LYS A 484 1.72 26.95 19.85
C LYS A 484 0.66 28.02 20.14
N PRO A 485 0.10 28.11 21.37
CA PRO A 485 -0.68 29.27 21.81
C PRO A 485 0.07 30.60 21.61
N LEU A 486 -0.65 31.65 21.20
CA LEU A 486 -0.06 32.98 20.96
C LEU A 486 0.47 33.60 22.27
N ASP A 487 -0.22 33.42 23.39
CA ASP A 487 0.18 33.96 24.69
C ASP A 487 1.57 33.42 25.11
N GLN A 488 1.83 32.12 24.89
CA GLN A 488 3.12 31.50 25.13
C GLN A 488 4.21 32.14 24.26
N ALA A 489 3.96 32.31 22.95
CA ALA A 489 4.91 32.90 22.02
C ALA A 489 5.24 34.37 22.32
N LEU A 490 4.28 35.14 22.86
CA LEU A 490 4.48 36.51 23.32
C LEU A 490 5.23 36.59 24.67
N ARG A 491 5.07 35.57 25.54
CA ARG A 491 5.66 35.52 26.89
C ARG A 491 7.06 34.89 26.96
N GLU A 492 7.46 34.09 25.97
CA GLU A 492 8.82 33.51 25.86
C GLU A 492 9.91 34.60 25.95
N ASP A 493 11.06 34.31 26.58
CA ASP A 493 12.15 35.30 26.81
C ASP A 493 12.74 35.91 25.52
N SER A 494 12.55 35.26 24.38
CA SER A 494 12.84 35.81 23.05
C SER A 494 11.84 36.87 22.59
N GLY A 495 10.58 36.74 22.99
CA GLY A 495 9.43 37.41 22.38
C GLY A 495 9.28 37.10 20.89
N LEU A 496 8.28 37.70 20.27
CA LEU A 496 8.21 37.81 18.82
C LEU A 496 9.03 39.02 18.34
N GLU A 497 9.65 38.90 17.18
CA GLU A 497 10.31 40.03 16.50
C GLU A 497 9.28 41.07 16.04
N LEU A 498 9.70 42.33 15.84
CA LEU A 498 8.78 43.42 15.48
C LEU A 498 7.97 43.12 14.19
N ALA A 499 8.64 42.58 13.16
CA ALA A 499 7.98 42.15 11.92
C ALA A 499 6.95 41.02 12.15
N ALA A 500 7.24 40.06 13.03
CA ALA A 500 6.32 38.99 13.39
C ALA A 500 5.09 39.53 14.15
N ASN A 501 5.26 40.46 15.09
CA ASN A 501 4.14 41.12 15.77
C ASN A 501 3.25 41.88 14.78
N PHE A 502 3.83 42.59 13.81
CA PHE A 502 3.05 43.27 12.77
C PHE A 502 2.28 42.30 11.88
N ARG A 503 2.87 41.18 11.49
CA ARG A 503 2.18 40.13 10.75
C ARG A 503 1.01 39.56 11.55
N VAL A 504 1.21 39.24 12.83
CA VAL A 504 0.15 38.77 13.74
C VAL A 504 -0.99 39.77 13.84
N CYS A 505 -0.70 41.07 13.97
CA CYS A 505 -1.73 42.11 13.97
C CYS A 505 -2.50 42.17 12.65
N GLN A 506 -1.82 42.10 11.49
CA GLN A 506 -2.47 42.08 10.17
C GLN A 506 -3.37 40.86 9.98
N GLU A 507 -2.89 39.67 10.34
CA GLU A 507 -3.63 38.41 10.22
C GLU A 507 -4.84 38.40 11.18
N ALA A 508 -4.72 38.92 12.41
CA ALA A 508 -5.83 39.06 13.35
C ALA A 508 -6.92 40.01 12.84
N VAL A 509 -6.55 41.19 12.34
CA VAL A 509 -7.49 42.15 11.73
C VAL A 509 -8.19 41.52 10.52
N GLY A 510 -7.46 40.74 9.72
CA GLY A 510 -8.02 39.98 8.59
C GLY A 510 -9.07 38.95 9.03
N ILE A 511 -8.77 38.14 10.05
CA ILE A 511 -9.68 37.13 10.60
C ILE A 511 -10.94 37.79 11.19
N LEU A 512 -10.78 38.80 12.05
CA LEU A 512 -11.91 39.47 12.72
C LEU A 512 -12.82 40.21 11.72
N ASN A 513 -12.24 40.87 10.71
CA ASN A 513 -13.01 41.49 9.63
C ASN A 513 -13.75 40.46 8.76
N ALA A 514 -13.15 39.30 8.51
CA ALA A 514 -13.79 38.23 7.75
C ALA A 514 -14.95 37.59 8.54
N LEU A 515 -14.82 37.42 9.86
CA LEU A 515 -15.91 36.95 10.74
C LEU A 515 -17.11 37.92 10.73
N ALA A 516 -16.85 39.21 10.89
CA ALA A 516 -17.88 40.25 10.77
C ALA A 516 -18.60 40.19 9.42
N ALA A 517 -17.85 40.06 8.32
CA ALA A 517 -18.40 40.01 6.96
C ALA A 517 -19.28 38.78 6.67
N VAL A 518 -19.17 37.70 7.45
CA VAL A 518 -20.06 36.52 7.36
C VAL A 518 -21.13 36.48 8.46
N GLY A 519 -21.29 37.56 9.23
CA GLY A 519 -22.29 37.65 10.30
C GLY A 519 -22.00 36.75 11.49
N VAL A 520 -20.73 36.47 11.81
CA VAL A 520 -20.33 35.72 12.99
C VAL A 520 -19.64 36.65 13.98
N GLN A 521 -20.14 36.72 15.21
CA GLN A 521 -19.56 37.50 16.30
C GLN A 521 -18.85 36.61 17.30
N LEU A 522 -17.56 36.90 17.49
CA LEU A 522 -16.73 36.33 18.56
C LEU A 522 -16.93 37.17 19.85
N PRO A 523 -17.05 36.58 21.06
CA PRO A 523 -17.36 37.36 22.26
C PRO A 523 -16.18 38.22 22.75
N ASP A 524 -14.94 37.81 22.47
CA ASP A 524 -13.71 38.49 22.84
C ASP A 524 -12.57 38.07 21.89
N ALA A 525 -11.51 38.88 21.80
CA ALA A 525 -10.33 38.57 20.98
C ALA A 525 -9.09 38.21 21.85
N ARG A 526 -9.26 37.52 22.98
CA ARG A 526 -8.12 37.18 23.87
C ARG A 526 -7.10 36.28 23.16
N TRP A 527 -5.81 36.45 23.50
CA TRP A 527 -4.70 35.74 22.82
C TRP A 527 -4.75 34.22 22.94
N ASP A 528 -5.35 33.67 24.00
CA ASP A 528 -5.53 32.23 24.23
C ASP A 528 -6.44 31.55 23.17
N ARG A 529 -7.26 32.35 22.48
CA ARG A 529 -8.05 31.88 21.33
C ARG A 529 -7.21 31.63 20.07
N PHE A 530 -5.99 32.15 20.00
CA PHE A 530 -5.15 32.10 18.82
C PHE A 530 -3.90 31.23 19.01
N THR A 531 -3.44 30.63 17.92
CA THR A 531 -2.17 29.89 17.84
C THR A 531 -1.29 30.40 16.71
N LEU A 532 0.02 30.26 16.85
CA LEU A 532 1.01 30.49 15.80
C LEU A 532 1.56 29.16 15.27
N ASP A 533 1.45 28.96 13.95
CA ASP A 533 1.96 27.77 13.29
C ASP A 533 3.50 27.79 13.11
N GLY A 534 4.05 26.70 12.56
CA GLY A 534 5.49 26.57 12.32
C GLY A 534 6.06 27.55 11.28
N SER A 535 5.21 28.31 10.57
CA SER A 535 5.58 29.41 9.67
C SER A 535 5.35 30.79 10.30
N GLY A 536 4.88 30.86 11.55
CA GLY A 536 4.47 32.09 12.22
C GLY A 536 3.16 32.68 11.70
N ALA A 537 2.30 31.86 11.08
CA ALA A 537 0.94 32.27 10.70
C ALA A 537 -0.02 32.14 11.88
N LEU A 538 -0.87 33.15 12.05
CA LEU A 538 -1.92 33.19 13.07
C LEU A 538 -3.13 32.34 12.66
N GLN A 539 -3.63 31.55 13.62
CA GLN A 539 -4.86 30.79 13.48
C GLN A 539 -5.77 31.00 14.68
N LEU A 540 -7.00 31.46 14.46
CA LEU A 540 -8.09 31.41 15.45
C LEU A 540 -8.53 29.96 15.63
N THR A 541 -8.37 29.44 16.84
CA THR A 541 -8.59 28.04 17.20
C THR A 541 -9.62 27.84 18.32
N ASP A 542 -10.18 28.92 18.86
CA ASP A 542 -11.28 28.88 19.83
C ASP A 542 -12.40 29.84 19.44
N LEU A 543 -13.53 29.25 19.05
CA LEU A 543 -14.78 29.92 18.69
C LEU A 543 -15.86 29.75 19.78
N ALA A 544 -15.49 29.33 21.00
CA ALA A 544 -16.44 29.18 22.11
C ALA A 544 -17.13 30.52 22.43
N GLY A 545 -18.47 30.48 22.49
CA GLY A 545 -19.33 31.66 22.64
C GLY A 545 -19.59 32.44 21.34
N ALA A 546 -19.12 31.97 20.17
CA ALA A 546 -19.41 32.64 18.91
C ALA A 546 -20.89 32.50 18.52
N THR A 547 -21.49 33.58 18.00
CA THR A 547 -22.91 33.63 17.63
C THR A 547 -23.11 34.15 16.21
N ARG A 548 -24.26 33.83 15.57
CA ARG A 548 -24.67 34.44 14.31
C ARG A 548 -25.48 35.71 14.58
N VAL A 549 -25.21 36.76 13.82
CA VAL A 549 -25.81 38.10 13.94
C VAL A 549 -25.94 38.75 12.55
N GLU A 550 -26.75 39.81 12.45
CA GLU A 550 -26.95 40.54 11.20
C GLU A 550 -25.68 41.32 10.80
N VAL A 551 -25.26 41.16 9.54
CA VAL A 551 -23.95 41.62 9.03
C VAL A 551 -23.74 43.14 9.22
N ASP A 552 -24.80 43.93 9.03
CA ASP A 552 -24.73 45.39 9.01
C ASP A 552 -24.57 46.02 10.41
N ALA A 553 -24.74 45.25 11.50
CA ALA A 553 -24.81 45.79 12.87
C ALA A 553 -23.54 45.62 13.72
N HIS A 554 -22.55 44.84 13.28
CA HIS A 554 -21.43 44.39 14.15
C HIS A 554 -20.02 44.56 13.55
N GLY A 555 -19.87 45.36 12.51
CA GLY A 555 -18.55 45.75 11.96
C GLY A 555 -17.72 46.55 12.97
N ASP A 556 -18.35 47.50 13.67
CA ASP A 556 -17.68 48.37 14.66
C ASP A 556 -17.20 47.57 15.87
N PHE A 557 -17.99 46.60 16.35
CA PHE A 557 -17.61 45.72 17.46
C PHE A 557 -16.35 44.89 17.14
N HIS A 558 -16.24 44.32 15.93
CA HIS A 558 -15.03 43.59 15.52
C HIS A 558 -13.85 44.52 15.26
N PHE A 559 -14.11 45.78 14.91
CA PHE A 559 -13.07 46.80 14.80
C PHE A 559 -12.48 47.17 16.17
N GLU A 560 -13.31 47.37 17.20
CA GLU A 560 -12.87 47.57 18.58
C GLU A 560 -12.05 46.39 19.10
N LEU A 561 -12.51 45.15 18.87
CA LEU A 561 -11.74 43.94 19.20
C LEU A 561 -10.39 43.89 18.47
N ALA A 562 -10.36 44.21 17.18
CA ALA A 562 -9.14 44.20 16.38
C ALA A 562 -8.15 45.30 16.82
N GLN A 563 -8.65 46.47 17.21
CA GLN A 563 -7.85 47.57 17.74
C GLN A 563 -7.23 47.20 19.09
N SER A 564 -8.02 46.71 20.04
CA SER A 564 -7.55 46.24 21.35
C SER A 564 -6.50 45.14 21.21
N PHE A 565 -6.74 44.14 20.35
CA PHE A 565 -5.77 43.08 20.05
C PHE A 565 -4.43 43.62 19.54
N CYS A 566 -4.47 44.58 18.60
CA CYS A 566 -3.25 45.17 18.04
C CYS A 566 -2.47 45.98 19.08
N ASP A 567 -3.14 46.81 19.88
CA ASP A 567 -2.51 47.59 20.94
C ASP A 567 -1.90 46.69 22.02
N GLU A 568 -2.62 45.64 22.42
CA GLU A 568 -2.14 44.63 23.36
C GLU A 568 -0.89 43.90 22.84
N VAL A 569 -0.91 43.38 21.60
CA VAL A 569 0.26 42.69 21.01
C VAL A 569 1.46 43.64 20.85
N LEU A 570 1.24 44.86 20.37
CA LEU A 570 2.29 45.87 20.21
C LEU A 570 2.79 46.45 21.55
N SER A 571 2.06 46.24 22.65
CA SER A 571 2.55 46.55 24.01
C SER A 571 3.62 45.56 24.49
N GLN A 572 3.57 44.30 24.04
CA GLN A 572 4.46 43.22 24.51
C GLN A 572 5.83 43.17 23.80
N VAL A 573 6.13 44.10 22.90
CA VAL A 573 7.41 44.14 22.17
C VAL A 573 8.56 44.57 23.09
N ARG A 574 9.09 43.61 23.87
CA ARG A 574 10.13 43.85 24.90
C ARG A 574 11.49 44.30 24.35
N ARG A 575 11.76 44.06 23.07
CA ARG A 575 13.11 44.24 22.46
C ARG A 575 13.24 45.43 21.53
N HIS A 576 12.13 46.03 21.09
CA HIS A 576 12.11 47.11 20.10
C HIS A 576 11.06 48.14 20.50
N ILE A 577 11.41 49.43 20.46
CA ILE A 577 10.44 50.51 20.66
C ILE A 577 9.55 50.54 19.41
N VAL A 578 8.29 50.13 19.55
CA VAL A 578 7.28 50.31 18.49
C VAL A 578 7.19 51.81 18.17
N PRO A 579 7.37 52.25 16.91
CA PRO A 579 7.39 53.67 16.59
C PRO A 579 6.12 54.38 17.05
N ALA A 580 6.23 55.59 17.60
CA ALA A 580 5.07 56.33 18.10
C ALA A 580 4.00 56.55 17.01
N ALA A 581 4.43 56.77 15.77
CA ALA A 581 3.56 56.89 14.60
C ALA A 581 2.77 55.61 14.26
N VAL A 582 3.27 54.44 14.66
CA VAL A 582 2.55 53.16 14.50
C VAL A 582 1.50 53.00 15.59
N ARG A 583 1.82 53.34 16.84
CA ARG A 583 0.84 53.31 17.94
C ARG A 583 -0.29 54.29 17.68
N SER A 584 0.02 55.54 17.28
CA SER A 584 -1.02 56.49 16.88
C SER A 584 -1.79 56.01 15.64
N ALA A 585 -1.14 55.32 14.70
CA ALA A 585 -1.85 54.78 13.54
C ALA A 585 -2.86 53.68 13.90
N VAL A 586 -2.65 52.90 14.97
CA VAL A 586 -3.62 51.94 15.52
C VAL A 586 -4.75 52.67 16.24
N THR A 587 -4.47 53.63 17.13
CA THR A 587 -5.51 54.39 17.85
C THR A 587 -6.38 55.24 16.92
N ASP A 588 -5.80 55.82 15.88
CA ASP A 588 -6.48 56.81 15.01
C ASP A 588 -7.18 56.15 13.79
N ALA A 589 -7.24 54.81 13.73
CA ALA A 589 -7.95 54.08 12.68
C ALA A 589 -9.47 54.18 12.88
N LYS A 590 -10.26 54.08 11.80
CA LYS A 590 -11.74 54.15 11.85
C LYS A 590 -12.45 52.91 11.28
N SER A 591 -11.70 51.86 10.95
CA SER A 591 -12.22 50.60 10.41
C SER A 591 -11.11 49.55 10.33
N CYS A 592 -11.47 48.27 10.32
CA CYS A 592 -10.53 47.16 10.10
C CYS A 592 -9.71 47.31 8.81
N ALA A 593 -10.35 47.74 7.71
CA ALA A 593 -9.68 47.97 6.44
C ALA A 593 -8.65 49.12 6.49
N GLU A 594 -8.88 50.14 7.32
CA GLU A 594 -7.90 51.19 7.56
C GLU A 594 -6.78 50.72 8.49
N LEU A 595 -7.13 50.05 9.58
CA LEU A 595 -6.18 49.47 10.55
C LEU A 595 -5.19 48.54 9.86
N ALA A 596 -5.66 47.58 9.05
CA ALA A 596 -4.81 46.68 8.28
C ALA A 596 -3.84 47.43 7.33
N ARG A 597 -4.33 48.44 6.59
CA ARG A 597 -3.49 49.27 5.71
C ARG A 597 -2.42 50.04 6.47
N ARG A 598 -2.73 50.52 7.68
CA ARG A 598 -1.81 51.28 8.52
C ARG A 598 -0.72 50.39 9.12
N ILE A 599 -1.10 49.20 9.63
CA ILE A 599 -0.14 48.21 10.12
C ILE A 599 0.78 47.70 8.99
N ALA A 600 0.23 47.49 7.78
CA ALA A 600 1.03 47.11 6.61
C ALA A 600 2.06 48.17 6.21
N ARG A 601 1.74 49.47 6.35
CA ARG A 601 2.70 50.57 6.12
C ARG A 601 3.78 50.62 7.20
N GLY A 602 3.41 50.42 8.48
CA GLY A 602 4.36 50.38 9.60
C GLY A 602 5.36 49.21 9.57
N HIS A 603 5.07 48.15 8.79
CA HIS A 603 6.01 47.06 8.51
C HIS A 603 7.00 47.39 7.36
N ALA A 604 6.67 48.35 6.49
CA ALA A 604 7.49 48.71 5.33
C ALA A 604 8.52 49.82 5.61
N THR A 605 8.50 50.38 6.82
CA THR A 605 9.37 51.46 7.34
C THR A 605 10.25 50.94 8.47
#